data_AF-A0A3M1F9F2-F1
#
_entry.id   AF-A0A3M1F9F2-F1
#
_cell.length_a   1.000
_cell.length_b   1.000
_cell.length_c   1.000
_cell.angle_alpha   90.00
_cell.angle_beta   90.00
_cell.angle_gamma   90.00
#
_symmetry.space_group_name_H-M   'P 1'
#
loop_
_entity.id
_entity.type
_entity.pdbx_description
1 polymer ?
#
loop_
_entity_poly.entity_id
_entity_poly.type
_entity_poly.pdbx_seq_one_letter_code
_entity_poly.pdbx_strand_id
1 'polypeptide(L)'
;MQRPRQQQQPRTSPDAVTTARSGKARNSQKRRITAQRILNIRLTPELLNLLDQLVLYGFFPSRSEAIRQFSREYVQAASTKPQNLRRLQFSTPRQGGDTA
;
A
#
# COMPACT_ATOMS: atom_id res chain seq x y z
N MET A 1 34.34 27.28 -60.98
CA MET A 1 34.98 25.96 -60.81
C MET A 1 36.10 26.09 -59.79
N GLN A 2 36.11 25.26 -58.74
CA GLN A 2 37.29 24.76 -58.02
C GLN A 2 36.81 23.81 -56.90
N ARG A 3 37.06 22.51 -57.08
CA ARG A 3 37.16 21.45 -56.04
C ARG A 3 38.68 21.18 -55.86
N PRO A 4 39.14 20.29 -54.95
CA PRO A 4 38.78 19.96 -53.57
C PRO A 4 40.03 20.00 -52.65
N ARG A 5 39.90 19.74 -51.34
CA ARG A 5 40.93 18.96 -50.61
C ARG A 5 40.32 18.26 -49.40
N GLN A 6 40.24 16.93 -49.53
CA GLN A 6 40.00 16.01 -48.44
C GLN A 6 41.21 16.04 -47.49
N GLN A 7 40.97 16.17 -46.19
CA GLN A 7 41.96 15.77 -45.18
C GLN A 7 41.48 14.51 -44.48
N GLN A 8 42.41 13.57 -44.40
CA GLN A 8 42.26 12.17 -44.09
C GLN A 8 42.11 11.98 -42.57
N GLN A 9 41.26 11.03 -42.18
CA GLN A 9 41.14 10.54 -40.82
C GLN A 9 42.39 9.73 -40.44
N PRO A 10 42.96 9.88 -39.23
CA PRO A 10 43.95 8.93 -38.75
C PRO A 10 43.26 7.62 -38.36
N ARG A 11 43.71 6.53 -39.00
CA ARG A 11 43.49 5.14 -38.59
C ARG A 11 44.45 4.82 -37.44
N THR A 12 43.93 4.38 -36.31
CA THR A 12 44.68 3.52 -35.37
C THR A 12 43.75 2.45 -34.79
N SER A 13 44.37 1.30 -34.63
CA SER A 13 43.86 -0.07 -34.66
C SER A 13 43.12 -0.53 -33.39
N PRO A 14 42.50 -1.74 -33.43
CA PRO A 14 41.69 -2.29 -32.35
C PRO A 14 42.58 -3.08 -31.39
N ASP A 15 42.80 -2.56 -30.19
CA ASP A 15 43.32 -3.35 -29.08
C ASP A 15 42.30 -3.41 -27.95
N ALA A 16 41.90 -4.65 -27.68
CA ALA A 16 41.03 -5.04 -26.61
C ALA A 16 41.70 -4.74 -25.26
N VAL A 17 41.10 -3.83 -24.49
CA VAL A 17 41.27 -3.80 -23.03
C VAL A 17 39.90 -4.04 -22.41
N THR A 18 39.57 -5.33 -22.29
CA THR A 18 38.53 -5.83 -21.40
C THR A 18 39.02 -5.69 -19.97
N THR A 19 38.85 -4.52 -19.36
CA THR A 19 38.92 -4.41 -17.90
C THR A 19 37.52 -4.62 -17.35
N ALA A 20 37.32 -5.80 -16.76
CA ALA A 20 36.13 -6.24 -16.07
C ALA A 20 35.61 -5.18 -15.09
N ARG A 21 34.62 -4.38 -15.52
CA ARG A 21 33.86 -3.51 -14.62
C ARG A 21 32.78 -4.35 -13.93
N SER A 22 33.09 -4.72 -12.70
CA SER A 22 32.18 -4.72 -11.57
C SER A 22 30.78 -5.27 -11.86
N GLY A 23 30.66 -6.59 -11.89
CA GLY A 23 29.39 -7.28 -11.70
C GLY A 23 28.92 -7.14 -10.25
N LYS A 24 28.60 -5.92 -9.80
CA LYS A 24 27.78 -5.74 -8.60
C LYS A 24 26.42 -6.36 -8.92
N ALA A 25 26.19 -7.54 -8.38
CA ALA A 25 24.92 -8.24 -8.39
C ALA A 25 23.82 -7.23 -8.05
N ARG A 26 23.04 -6.86 -9.06
CA ARG A 26 21.84 -6.04 -8.87
C ARG A 26 20.92 -6.92 -8.04
N ASN A 27 20.82 -6.61 -6.76
CA ASN A 27 19.88 -7.22 -5.85
C ASN A 27 18.49 -6.86 -6.39
N SER A 28 17.97 -7.71 -7.28
CA SER A 28 16.67 -7.60 -7.90
C SER A 28 15.65 -7.83 -6.82
N GLN A 29 15.39 -6.76 -6.06
CA GLN A 29 14.39 -6.70 -5.02
C GLN A 29 13.06 -6.93 -5.72
N LYS A 30 12.65 -8.19 -5.74
CA LYS A 30 11.43 -8.70 -6.37
C LYS A 30 10.28 -7.91 -5.79
N ARG A 31 9.86 -6.86 -6.52
CA ARG A 31 8.72 -6.02 -6.14
C ARG A 31 7.54 -6.96 -5.98
N ARG A 32 7.12 -7.20 -4.73
CA ARG A 32 5.88 -7.90 -4.45
C ARG A 32 4.77 -6.99 -4.95
N ILE A 33 4.27 -7.27 -6.14
CA ILE A 33 3.07 -6.62 -6.67
C ILE A 33 1.93 -7.14 -5.82
N THR A 34 1.57 -6.41 -4.76
CA THR A 34 0.34 -6.68 -4.03
C THR A 34 -0.82 -6.39 -4.96
N ALA A 35 -1.61 -7.41 -5.29
CA ALA A 35 -2.77 -7.27 -6.16
C ALA A 35 -3.75 -6.27 -5.55
N GLN A 36 -3.86 -5.09 -6.17
CA GLN A 36 -4.82 -4.07 -5.75
C GLN A 36 -6.21 -4.48 -6.24
N ARG A 37 -7.14 -4.70 -5.31
CA ARG A 37 -8.55 -4.94 -5.62
C ARG A 37 -9.34 -3.65 -5.43
N ILE A 38 -10.23 -3.36 -6.38
CA ILE A 38 -11.13 -2.20 -6.32
C ILE A 38 -12.49 -2.70 -5.83
N LEU A 39 -13.02 -2.04 -4.81
CA LEU A 39 -14.34 -2.33 -4.24
C LEU A 39 -15.20 -1.08 -4.34
N ASN A 40 -16.42 -1.24 -4.86
CA ASN A 40 -17.41 -0.19 -4.91
C ASN A 40 -18.33 -0.34 -3.70
N ILE A 41 -18.38 0.68 -2.85
CA ILE A 41 -19.24 0.72 -1.66
C ILE A 41 -20.21 1.89 -1.76
N ARG A 42 -21.40 1.72 -1.20
CA ARG A 42 -22.38 2.80 -1.05
C ARG A 42 -22.30 3.33 0.37
N LEU A 43 -22.18 4.64 0.51
CA LEU A 43 -22.13 5.33 1.79
C LEU A 43 -23.24 6.37 1.81
N THR A 44 -23.66 6.76 3.02
CA THR A 44 -24.61 7.86 3.18
C THR A 44 -23.96 9.18 2.76
N PRO A 45 -24.74 10.18 2.30
CA PRO A 45 -24.20 11.45 1.82
C PRO A 45 -23.46 12.22 2.92
N GLU A 46 -23.86 12.09 4.19
CA GLU A 46 -23.20 12.75 5.31
C GLU A 46 -21.76 12.26 5.49
N LEU A 47 -21.54 10.94 5.37
CA LEU A 47 -20.20 10.36 5.45
C LEU A 47 -19.34 10.75 4.25
N LEU A 48 -19.93 10.85 3.05
CA LEU A 48 -19.22 11.32 1.87
C LEU A 48 -18.75 12.77 2.06
N ASN A 49 -19.63 13.65 2.55
CA ASN A 49 -19.29 15.04 2.84
C ASN A 49 -18.18 15.17 3.88
N LEU A 50 -18.22 14.35 4.94
CA LEU A 50 -17.15 14.32 5.94
C LEU A 50 -15.81 13.90 5.32
N LEU A 51 -15.79 12.85 4.50
CA LEU A 51 -14.57 12.41 3.81
C LEU A 51 -14.05 13.48 2.84
N ASP A 52 -14.93 14.20 2.16
CA ASP A 52 -14.57 15.32 1.29
C ASP A 52 -13.94 16.48 2.05
N GLN A 53 -14.49 16.84 3.21
CA GLN A 53 -13.89 17.87 4.07
C GLN A 53 -12.49 17.48 4.53
N LEU A 54 -12.26 16.22 4.91
CA LEU A 54 -10.93 15.75 5.32
C LEU A 54 -9.90 15.84 4.19
N VAL A 55 -10.32 15.58 2.94
CA VAL A 55 -9.46 15.75 1.77
C VAL A 55 -9.22 17.23 1.47
N LEU A 56 -10.28 18.06 1.55
CA LEU A 56 -10.21 19.49 1.31
C LEU A 56 -9.26 20.20 2.28
N TYR A 57 -9.30 19.82 3.56
CA TYR A 57 -8.40 20.34 4.60
C TYR A 57 -6.97 19.77 4.50
N GLY A 58 -6.72 18.84 3.58
CA GLY A 58 -5.37 18.31 3.33
C GLY A 58 -4.91 17.23 4.31
N PHE A 59 -5.78 16.68 5.16
CA PHE A 59 -5.43 15.56 6.05
C PHE A 59 -5.14 14.29 5.26
N PHE A 60 -5.84 14.10 4.14
CA PHE A 60 -5.67 12.95 3.26
C PHE A 60 -5.58 13.37 1.80
N PRO A 61 -4.76 12.67 0.98
CA PRO A 61 -4.62 12.99 -0.44
C PRO A 61 -5.83 12.57 -1.28
N SER A 62 -6.66 11.65 -0.79
CA SER A 62 -7.89 11.21 -1.46
C SER A 62 -8.85 10.52 -0.47
N ARG A 63 -10.13 10.41 -0.85
CA ARG A 63 -11.14 9.66 -0.08
C ARG A 63 -10.71 8.20 0.14
N SER A 64 -10.13 7.58 -0.89
CA SER A 64 -9.71 6.17 -0.81
C SER A 64 -8.54 5.98 0.16
N GLU A 65 -7.62 6.93 0.27
CA GLU A 65 -6.56 6.89 1.29
C GLU A 65 -7.12 7.07 2.69
N ALA A 66 -8.06 8.02 2.88
CA ALA A 66 -8.74 8.18 4.17
C ALA A 66 -9.43 6.87 4.61
N ILE A 67 -10.23 6.26 3.73
CA ILE A 67 -10.91 4.98 4.00
C ILE A 67 -9.90 3.87 4.32
N ARG A 68 -8.79 3.78 3.56
CA ARG A 68 -7.74 2.80 3.83
C ARG A 68 -7.12 2.98 5.21
N GLN A 69 -6.85 4.22 5.61
CA GLN A 69 -6.27 4.53 6.91
C GLN A 69 -7.23 4.16 8.05
N PHE A 70 -8.49 4.60 7.98
CA PHE A 70 -9.50 4.22 8.96
C PHE A 70 -9.71 2.71 9.04
N SER A 71 -9.69 2.01 7.89
CA SER A 71 -9.81 0.55 7.86
C SER A 71 -8.63 -0.13 8.55
N ARG A 72 -7.41 0.38 8.38
CA ARG A 72 -6.21 -0.15 9.07
C ARG A 72 -6.32 0.03 10.57
N GLU A 73 -6.69 1.23 11.02
CA GLU A 73 -6.86 1.56 12.43
C GLU A 73 -7.95 0.69 13.07
N TYR A 74 -9.08 0.51 12.38
CA TYR A 74 -10.15 -0.35 12.84
C TYR A 74 -9.71 -1.82 13.01
N VAL A 75 -9.02 -2.38 12.01
CA VAL A 75 -8.51 -3.76 12.07
C VAL A 75 -7.46 -3.92 13.17
N GLN A 76 -6.56 -2.94 13.32
CA GLN A 76 -5.56 -2.93 14.38
C GLN A 76 -6.21 -2.90 15.76
N ALA A 77 -7.17 -2.00 15.98
CA ALA A 77 -7.92 -1.90 17.24
C ALA A 77 -8.73 -3.17 17.53
N ALA A 78 -9.31 -3.81 16.50
CA ALA A 78 -10.01 -5.08 16.64
C ALA A 78 -9.06 -6.22 17.03
N SER A 79 -7.84 -6.23 16.50
CA SER A 79 -6.83 -7.26 16.80
C SER A 79 -6.26 -7.15 18.22
N THR A 80 -6.26 -5.95 18.80
CA THR A 80 -5.76 -5.68 20.16
C THR A 80 -6.81 -5.82 21.26
N LYS A 81 -8.09 -6.02 20.93
CA LYS A 81 -9.11 -6.33 21.94
C LYS A 81 -8.85 -7.74 22.51
N PRO A 82 -8.55 -7.90 23.82
CA PRO A 82 -8.48 -9.22 24.42
C PRO A 82 -9.86 -9.89 24.30
N GLN A 83 -9.88 -11.17 23.93
CA GLN A 83 -11.09 -11.98 23.73
C GLN A 83 -11.91 -12.25 25.02
N ASN A 84 -11.94 -11.34 25.98
CA ASN A 84 -12.69 -11.48 27.24
C ASN A 84 -14.17 -11.09 27.11
N LEU A 85 -14.82 -11.44 25.99
CA LEU A 85 -16.27 -11.26 25.80
C LEU A 85 -17.00 -12.58 25.48
N ARG A 86 -16.38 -13.72 25.78
CA ARG A 86 -17.06 -15.04 25.72
C ARG A 86 -17.50 -15.61 27.08
N ARG A 87 -17.43 -14.85 28.17
CA ARG A 87 -17.85 -15.33 29.49
C ARG A 87 -18.72 -14.35 30.28
N LEU A 88 -19.70 -13.75 29.61
CA LEU A 88 -20.94 -13.38 30.31
C LEU A 88 -21.88 -14.58 30.17
N GLN A 89 -21.59 -15.60 30.96
CA GLN A 89 -22.56 -16.66 31.21
C GLN A 89 -23.74 -15.98 31.89
N PHE A 90 -24.88 -15.94 31.20
CA PHE A 90 -26.17 -15.71 31.82
C PHE A 90 -26.41 -16.86 32.80
N SER A 91 -25.91 -16.72 34.03
CA SER A 91 -26.43 -17.50 35.15
C SER A 91 -27.84 -16.97 35.41
N THR A 92 -28.82 -17.58 34.76
CA THR A 92 -30.23 -17.38 35.09
C THR A 92 -30.42 -17.66 36.59
N PRO A 93 -30.99 -16.75 37.38
CA PRO A 93 -31.38 -17.07 38.75
C PRO A 93 -32.49 -18.13 38.68
N ARG A 94 -32.21 -19.31 39.23
CA ARG A 94 -33.18 -20.39 39.39
C ARG A 94 -34.18 -19.91 40.45
N GLN A 95 -35.29 -19.31 40.02
CA GLN A 95 -36.42 -19.00 40.90
C GLN A 95 -36.94 -20.31 41.48
N GLY A 96 -36.98 -20.37 42.81
CA GLY A 96 -37.55 -21.47 43.57
C GLY A 96 -39.03 -21.65 43.25
N GLY A 97 -39.41 -22.89 42.99
CA GLY A 97 -40.79 -23.34 43.10
C GLY A 97 -40.85 -24.28 44.28
N ASP A 98 -41.03 -23.73 45.48
CA ASP A 98 -41.63 -24.47 46.59
C ASP A 98 -43.11 -24.64 46.24
N THR A 99 -43.47 -25.84 45.79
CA THR A 99 -44.86 -26.26 45.68
C THR A 99 -45.23 -27.11 46.89
N ALA A 100 -46.22 -26.59 47.63
CA ALA A 100 -47.18 -27.26 48.52
C ALA A 100 -46.66 -27.92 49.80
#